data_AF-A0A8K0M1B0-F1
#
_entry.id   AF-A0A8K0M1B0-F1
#
_cell.length_a   1.000
_cell.length_b   1.000
_cell.length_c   1.000
_cell.angle_alpha   90.00
_cell.angle_beta   90.00
_cell.angle_gamma   90.00
#
_symmetry.space_group_name_H-M   'P 1'
#
loop_
_entity.id
_entity.type
_entity.pdbx_description
1 polymer ?
#
loop_
_entity_poly.entity_id
_entity_poly.type
_entity_poly.pdbx_seq_one_letter_code
_entity_poly.pdbx_strand_id
1 'polypeptide(L)'
;MPRGHRGCWTCRIRHRRCDESVPNCNECSTRHITRHGYGLDAPEWMSDDRLLQEELRRIKGAVKETSDASKPPRTNNSLDRQPKKLKVREHKLMLS
;
A
#
# COMPACT_ATOMS: atom_id res chain seq x y z
N MET A 1 12.44 -3.00 18.82
CA MET A 1 12.89 -4.12 17.98
C MET A 1 12.69 -3.75 16.51
N PRO A 2 13.72 -3.75 15.64
CA PRO A 2 13.53 -3.46 14.23
C PRO A 2 12.64 -4.54 13.63
N ARG A 3 11.58 -4.13 12.93
CA ARG A 3 10.62 -5.03 12.28
C ARG A 3 11.40 -5.76 11.17
N GLY A 4 11.56 -7.07 11.34
CA GLY A 4 12.52 -7.86 10.56
C GLY A 4 12.40 -7.67 9.05
N HIS A 5 13.54 -7.65 8.37
CA HIS A 5 13.71 -7.63 6.91
C HIS A 5 13.13 -8.86 6.17
N ARG A 6 12.26 -9.64 6.82
CA ARG A 6 11.78 -10.94 6.35
C ARG A 6 10.49 -10.84 5.52
N GLY A 7 10.08 -9.65 5.10
CA GLY A 7 8.95 -9.51 4.18
C GLY A 7 9.28 -9.90 2.74
N CYS A 8 8.25 -10.26 1.96
CA CYS A 8 8.43 -10.47 0.52
C CYS A 8 8.86 -9.17 -0.17
N TRP A 9 9.54 -9.28 -1.31
CA TRP A 9 10.05 -8.11 -2.02
C TRP A 9 8.95 -7.09 -2.34
N THR A 10 7.75 -7.55 -2.72
CA THR A 10 6.55 -6.71 -2.92
C THR A 10 6.14 -5.93 -1.65
N CYS A 11 6.08 -6.58 -0.49
CA CYS A 11 5.72 -5.92 0.76
C CYS A 11 6.81 -4.93 1.22
N ARG A 12 8.08 -5.24 0.96
CA ARG A 12 9.23 -4.38 1.29
C ARG A 12 9.14 -3.06 0.55
N ILE A 13 9.00 -3.06 -0.78
CA ILE A 13 8.91 -1.80 -1.56
C ILE A 13 7.62 -1.02 -1.30
N ARG A 14 6.54 -1.69 -0.89
CA ARG A 14 5.29 -1.02 -0.51
C ARG A 14 5.25 -0.53 0.93
N HIS A 15 6.30 -0.76 1.72
CA HIS A 15 6.34 -0.47 3.16
C HIS A 15 5.12 -1.04 3.92
N ARG A 16 4.71 -2.27 3.60
CA ARG A 16 3.61 -2.97 4.27
C ARG A 16 4.15 -4.07 5.17
N ARG A 17 3.45 -4.33 6.28
CA ARG A 17 3.75 -5.49 7.13
C ARG A 17 3.48 -6.76 6.32
N CYS A 18 4.49 -7.62 6.22
CA CYS A 18 4.34 -8.93 5.63
C CYS A 18 4.08 -9.95 6.74
N ASP A 19 3.14 -10.85 6.52
CA ASP A 19 2.83 -11.98 7.40
C ASP A 19 3.61 -13.25 7.03
N GLU A 20 4.48 -13.19 6.02
CA GLU A 20 5.42 -14.26 5.64
C GLU A 20 4.77 -15.62 5.31
N SER A 21 3.45 -15.65 5.10
CA SER A 21 2.75 -16.89 4.75
C SER A 21 3.12 -17.38 3.34
N VAL A 22 3.17 -18.71 3.22
CA VAL A 22 3.52 -19.44 1.99
C VAL A 22 2.25 -20.15 1.51
N PRO A 23 1.93 -20.15 0.20
CA PRO A 23 2.72 -19.66 -0.94
C PRO A 23 2.70 -18.14 -1.15
N ASN A 24 1.67 -17.46 -0.66
CA ASN A 24 1.46 -16.02 -0.82
C ASN A 24 1.13 -15.36 0.53
N CYS A 25 1.77 -14.24 0.84
CA CYS A 25 1.39 -13.44 2.00
C CYS A 25 -0.04 -12.90 1.87
N ASN A 26 -0.74 -12.78 3.00
CA ASN A 26 -2.11 -12.27 3.04
C ASN A 26 -2.23 -10.87 2.41
N GLU A 27 -1.26 -9.99 2.62
CA GLU A 27 -1.29 -8.64 2.03
C GLU A 27 -1.25 -8.67 0.49
N CYS A 28 -0.43 -9.54 -0.10
CA CYS A 28 -0.37 -9.69 -1.56
C CYS A 28 -1.57 -10.46 -2.11
N SER A 29 -1.99 -11.53 -1.42
CA SER A 29 -3.13 -12.37 -1.82
C SER A 29 -4.43 -11.56 -1.83
N THR A 30 -4.72 -10.82 -0.77
CA THR A 30 -5.95 -10.01 -0.63
C THR A 30 -6.04 -8.91 -1.70
N ARG A 31 -4.90 -8.41 -2.16
CA ARG A 31 -4.81 -7.33 -3.15
C ARG A 31 -4.49 -7.84 -4.56
N HIS A 32 -4.53 -9.16 -4.78
CA HIS A 32 -4.17 -9.82 -6.03
C HIS A 32 -2.89 -9.25 -6.70
N ILE A 33 -1.86 -8.96 -5.89
CA ILE A 33 -0.59 -8.42 -6.39
C ILE A 33 0.37 -9.58 -6.64
N THR A 34 1.15 -9.48 -7.73
CA THR A 34 2.29 -10.36 -7.99
C THR A 34 3.28 -10.35 -6.82
N ARG A 35 3.57 -11.55 -6.30
CA ARG A 35 4.51 -11.76 -5.20
C ARG A 35 5.88 -12.15 -5.75
N HIS A 36 6.89 -11.34 -5.43
CA HIS A 36 8.25 -11.54 -5.96
C HIS A 36 9.16 -12.43 -5.10
N GLY A 37 8.63 -13.36 -4.32
CA GLY A 37 9.47 -14.24 -3.48
C GLY A 37 9.90 -13.64 -2.13
N TYR A 38 10.59 -14.44 -1.32
CA TYR A 38 11.28 -14.04 -0.09
C TYR A 38 12.77 -14.34 -0.27
N GLY A 39 13.69 -13.52 0.23
CA GLY A 39 15.11 -13.82 0.12
C GLY A 39 16.04 -12.70 0.53
N LEU A 40 17.33 -13.05 0.55
CA LEU A 40 18.44 -12.09 0.62
C LEU A 40 18.77 -11.55 -0.77
N ASP A 41 18.65 -12.40 -1.80
CA ASP A 41 18.87 -12.03 -3.20
C ASP A 41 17.78 -11.10 -3.69
N ALA A 42 18.16 -9.83 -3.82
CA ALA A 42 17.29 -8.79 -4.34
C ALA A 42 17.04 -9.04 -5.82
N PRO A 43 15.78 -8.92 -6.30
CA PRO A 43 15.49 -8.97 -7.72
C PRO A 43 16.25 -7.85 -8.45
N GLU A 44 16.54 -8.06 -9.73
CA GLU A 44 17.28 -7.09 -10.55
C GLU A 44 16.65 -5.68 -10.48
N TRP A 45 15.32 -5.62 -10.50
CA TRP A 45 14.57 -4.37 -10.42
C TRP A 45 14.70 -3.63 -9.09
N MET A 46 15.25 -4.24 -8.05
CA MET A 46 15.40 -3.61 -6.75
C MET A 46 16.70 -2.83 -6.60
N SER A 47 17.70 -3.17 -7.42
CA SER A 47 19.00 -2.48 -7.46
C SER A 47 19.00 -1.27 -8.40
N ASP A 48 18.09 -1.25 -9.38
CA ASP A 48 17.96 -0.17 -10.36
C ASP A 48 16.72 0.71 -10.04
N ASP A 49 16.92 2.01 -9.84
CA ASP A 49 15.82 2.93 -9.49
C ASP A 49 14.75 3.00 -10.59
N ARG A 50 15.13 2.94 -11.86
CA ARG A 50 14.19 3.02 -12.97
C ARG A 50 13.27 1.80 -13.00
N LEU A 51 13.85 0.62 -12.84
CA LEU A 51 13.10 -0.64 -12.75
C LEU A 51 12.25 -0.69 -11.47
N LEU A 52 12.77 -0.18 -10.35
CA LEU A 52 12.04 -0.08 -9.08
C LEU A 52 10.79 0.79 -9.25
N GLN A 53 10.91 1.95 -9.88
CA GLN A 53 9.77 2.84 -10.15
C GLN A 53 8.75 2.19 -11.09
N GLU A 54 9.20 1.47 -12.12
CA GLU A 54 8.31 0.73 -13.02
C GLU A 54 7.52 -0.34 -12.27
N GLU A 55 8.20 -1.13 -11.44
CA GLU A 55 7.57 -2.20 -10.66
C GLU A 55 6.61 -1.63 -9.61
N LEU A 56 6.99 -0.54 -8.94
CA LEU A 56 6.09 0.19 -8.04
C LEU A 56 4.83 0.69 -8.76
N ARG A 57 4.94 1.18 -10.00
CA ARG A 57 3.78 1.60 -10.80
C ARG A 57 2.87 0.43 -11.12
N ARG A 58 3.42 -0.71 -11.54
CA ARG A 58 2.66 -1.94 -11.80
C ARG A 58 1.89 -2.39 -10.57
N ILE A 59 2.59 -2.49 -9.44
CA ILE A 59 2.00 -2.88 -8.16
C ILE A 59 0.96 -1.86 -7.67
N LYS A 60 1.17 -0.56 -7.90
CA LYS A 60 0.17 0.47 -7.57
C LYS A 60 -1.09 0.36 -8.44
N GLY A 61 -0.93 0.03 -9.72
CA GLY A 61 -2.03 -0.26 -10.66
C GLY A 61 -2.88 -1.42 -10.16
N ALA A 62 -2.26 -2.57 -9.94
CA ALA A 62 -2.94 -3.77 -9.44
C ALA A 62 -3.74 -3.50 -8.16
N VAL A 63 -3.14 -2.80 -7.18
CA VAL A 63 -3.85 -2.45 -5.94
C VAL A 63 -5.04 -1.53 -6.17
N LYS A 64 -4.93 -0.59 -7.11
CA LYS A 64 -6.05 0.30 -7.43
C LYS A 64 -7.19 -0.50 -8.04
N GLU A 65 -6.90 -1.38 -8.99
CA GLU A 65 -7.89 -2.25 -9.63
C GLU A 65 -8.62 -3.11 -8.60
N THR A 66 -7.90 -3.78 -7.69
CA THR A 66 -8.55 -4.58 -6.64
C THR A 66 -9.36 -3.74 -5.67
N SER A 67 -8.89 -2.53 -5.36
CA SER A 67 -9.58 -1.60 -4.46
C SER A 67 -10.85 -1.04 -5.08
N ASP A 68 -10.87 -0.85 -6.40
CA ASP A 68 -12.04 -0.38 -7.12
C ASP A 68 -13.04 -1.52 -7.37
N ALA A 69 -12.57 -2.74 -7.64
CA ALA A 69 -13.41 -3.93 -7.72
C ALA A 69 -14.07 -4.30 -6.38
N SER A 70 -13.38 -4.10 -5.26
CA SER A 70 -13.91 -4.40 -3.92
C SER A 70 -14.83 -3.31 -3.37
N LYS A 71 -14.89 -2.11 -3.99
CA LYS A 71 -15.83 -1.08 -3.56
C LYS A 71 -17.22 -1.46 -4.05
N PRO A 72 -18.27 -1.35 -3.20
CA PRO A 72 -19.63 -1.32 -3.72
C PRO A 72 -19.73 -0.19 -4.75
N PRO A 73 -20.57 -0.33 -5.79
CA PRO A 73 -20.77 0.73 -6.78
C PRO A 73 -20.98 2.04 -6.03
N ARG A 74 -20.22 3.08 -6.37
CA ARG A 74 -20.35 4.39 -5.75
C ARG A 74 -21.76 4.89 -6.07
N THR A 75 -22.72 4.65 -5.18
CA THR A 75 -24.02 5.26 -5.26
C THR A 75 -23.78 6.76 -5.13
N ASN A 76 -24.01 7.52 -6.19
CA ASN A 76 -23.97 8.99 -6.17
C ASN A 76 -25.18 9.56 -5.40
N ASN A 77 -25.52 8.97 -4.25
CA ASN A 77 -26.56 9.49 -3.39
C ASN A 77 -25.92 10.52 -2.44
N SER A 78 -26.39 11.76 -2.54
CA SER A 78 -25.93 12.89 -1.71
C SER A 78 -26.03 12.64 -0.20
N LEU A 79 -26.79 11.62 0.24
CA LEU A 79 -27.04 11.30 1.64
C LEU A 79 -25.88 10.61 2.36
N ASP A 80 -24.95 9.96 1.66
CA ASP A 80 -23.80 9.26 2.26
C ASP A 80 -22.51 10.09 2.34
N ARG A 81 -22.57 11.36 1.93
CA ARG A 81 -21.44 12.30 2.12
C ARG A 81 -21.33 12.70 3.59
N GLN A 82 -20.81 11.81 4.42
CA GLN A 82 -20.22 12.24 5.69
C GLN A 82 -18.99 13.11 5.37
N PRO A 83 -18.97 14.40 5.73
CA PRO A 83 -17.79 15.23 5.53
C PRO A 83 -16.65 14.70 6.42
N LYS A 84 -15.50 14.40 5.80
CA LYS A 84 -14.27 14.13 6.53
C LYS A 84 -13.97 15.37 7.38
N LYS A 85 -14.12 15.27 8.70
CA LYS A 85 -13.88 16.39 9.64
C LYS A 85 -12.53 17.02 9.32
N LEU A 86 -12.58 18.26 8.82
CA LEU A 86 -11.41 19.10 8.60
C LEU A 86 -10.80 19.36 9.98
N LYS A 87 -9.59 18.87 10.22
CA LYS A 87 -8.89 19.07 11.50
C LYS A 87 -8.37 20.51 11.52
N VAL A 88 -9.20 21.43 12.02
CA VAL A 88 -8.80 22.82 12.23
C VAL A 88 -7.73 22.81 13.32
N ARG A 89 -6.50 23.18 12.94
CA ARG A 89 -5.43 23.48 13.90
C ARG A 89 -5.76 24.88 14.44
N GLU A 90 -6.31 24.95 15.64
CA GLU A 90 -6.56 26.23 16.29
C GLU A 90 -5.23 26.95 16.53
N HIS A 91 -5.10 28.14 15.94
CA HIS A 91 -3.97 29.04 16.13
C HIS A 91 -4.30 29.92 17.34
N LYS A 92 -3.67 29.61 18.49
CA LYS A 92 -3.81 30.40 19.71
C LYS A 92 -3.01 31.69 19.58
N LEU A 93 -3.64 32.74 19.03
CA LEU A 93 -3.27 34.12 19.32
C LEU A 93 -3.80 34.43 20.72
N MET A 94 -2.90 34.59 21.69
CA MET A 94 -3.20 35.35 22.91
C MET A 94 -2.38 36.64 22.84
N LEU A 95 -3.11 37.75 22.70
CA LEU A 95 -2.62 39.10 22.94
C LEU A 95 -2.21 39.24 24.41
N SER A 96 -1.13 39.95 24.65
CA SER A 96 -0.88 40.77 25.84
C SER A 96 -0.02 41.94 25.41
#